data_AF-A0A0W8DU33-F1
#
_entry.id   AF-A0A0W8DU33-F1
#
_cell.length_a   1.000
_cell.length_b   1.000
_cell.length_c   1.000
_cell.angle_alpha   90.00
_cell.angle_beta   90.00
_cell.angle_gamma   90.00
#
_symmetry.space_group_name_H-M   'P 1'
#
loop_
_entity.id
_entity.type
_entity.pdbx_description
1 polymer ?
#
loop_
_entity_poly.entity_id
_entity_poly.type
_entity_poly.pdbx_seq_one_letter_code
_entity_poly.pdbx_strand_id
1 'polypeptide(L)'
;MPRSLEAEASLRVFAKAKLPLDALGRVFSFSWTLRDALEDELADVVTVLLVTRDSPCSPGLADSVAASGQLHMLQLLHNFHAEGFTTDAMDGAACSGHLDVVRFLHSNRSEGCTKRAMDGALDAHHFDVVHFLIQHRPEKWSGRATRWAVENDDLQAIRDILKRNRDTPTAEAKVVAYKQKQTEMLKVLYEEGTDTRPSYTLVHACADRDLEMVKYFTARSEGFVKSAMSEAIAAGALGIVKHLHENVSQRYTEASRVVPMQEAALKGQFKVLQYLNEHAPELSCTTKAMDDAAAGGYLDIIKYLHENREEGCTSRAMDRAATKGHLDVVKFLHENRQEGCTTHAMDYAALWGHIDVVRFLHENRQEGCTARAFNEAALRGHVQVVDFLIHNRPESCNIAHGMKLARQRKCQAVLELLESYQAA
;
A
#
# COMPACT_ATOMS: atom_id res chain seq x y z
N MET A 1 47.67 21.30 9.48
CA MET A 1 49.08 20.96 9.78
C MET A 1 49.17 19.45 9.82
N PRO A 2 50.10 18.79 9.11
CA PRO A 2 50.07 17.35 8.87
C PRO A 2 50.41 16.62 10.18
N ARG A 3 49.39 16.05 10.83
CA ARG A 3 49.47 15.49 12.20
C ARG A 3 49.78 13.99 12.29
N SER A 4 49.83 13.25 11.18
CA SER A 4 49.86 11.77 11.27
C SER A 4 51.27 11.17 11.31
N LEU A 5 52.20 11.57 10.44
CA LEU A 5 53.42 10.79 10.22
C LEU A 5 54.50 10.92 11.30
N GLU A 6 54.72 12.12 11.87
CA GLU A 6 55.77 12.32 12.88
C GLU A 6 55.35 11.85 14.28
N ALA A 7 54.06 11.99 14.63
CA ALA A 7 53.51 11.50 15.89
C ALA A 7 53.46 9.97 15.92
N GLU A 8 53.02 9.34 14.82
CA GLU A 8 52.97 7.88 14.69
C GLU A 8 54.37 7.26 14.67
N ALA A 9 55.34 7.90 14.01
CA ALA A 9 56.74 7.47 14.03
C ALA A 9 57.34 7.56 15.45
N SER A 10 57.02 8.61 16.19
CA SER A 10 57.51 8.79 17.56
C SER A 10 56.91 7.72 18.49
N LEU A 11 55.60 7.47 18.43
CA LEU A 11 54.91 6.47 19.25
C LEU A 11 55.43 5.04 19.01
N ARG A 12 55.67 4.64 17.74
CA ARG A 12 56.25 3.31 17.41
C ARG A 12 57.67 3.14 17.94
N VAL A 13 58.45 4.22 17.99
CA VAL A 13 59.80 4.21 18.57
C VAL A 13 59.75 4.08 20.10
N PHE A 14 58.80 4.74 20.76
CA PHE A 14 58.62 4.67 22.21
C PHE A 14 58.05 3.32 22.70
N ALA A 15 57.11 2.72 21.97
CA ALA A 15 56.59 1.37 22.25
C ALA A 15 57.69 0.30 22.22
N LYS A 16 58.69 0.46 21.33
CA LYS A 16 59.90 -0.39 21.30
C LYS A 16 60.85 -0.16 22.48
N ALA A 17 60.80 1.01 23.12
CA ALA A 17 61.79 1.44 24.09
C ALA A 17 61.48 1.06 25.56
N LYS A 18 60.31 0.47 25.87
CA LYS A 18 59.89 0.07 27.23
C LYS A 18 60.18 1.15 28.30
N LEU A 19 59.91 2.41 27.99
CA LEU A 19 60.16 3.51 28.93
C LEU A 19 59.09 3.53 30.04
N PRO A 20 59.44 3.96 31.26
CA PRO A 20 58.52 3.97 32.40
C PRO A 20 57.33 4.91 32.16
N LEU A 21 56.15 4.45 32.57
CA LEU A 21 54.83 5.08 32.37
C LEU A 21 54.78 6.57 32.79
N ASP A 22 55.54 6.95 33.83
CA ASP A 22 55.60 8.32 34.34
C ASP A 22 56.24 9.32 33.34
N ALA A 23 57.03 8.82 32.39
CA ALA A 23 57.66 9.65 31.37
C ALA A 23 56.68 10.02 30.24
N LEU A 24 55.65 9.21 29.98
CA LEU A 24 54.64 9.51 28.96
C LEU A 24 53.78 10.73 29.34
N GLY A 25 53.40 10.86 30.62
CA GLY A 25 52.57 11.95 31.11
C GLY A 25 53.24 13.34 31.10
N ARG A 26 54.57 13.42 31.01
CA ARG A 26 55.32 14.71 31.01
C ARG A 26 55.93 15.09 29.67
N VAL A 27 56.05 14.17 28.71
CA VAL A 27 56.74 14.42 27.44
C VAL A 27 55.85 15.07 26.39
N PHE A 28 54.53 14.93 26.48
CA PHE A 28 53.64 15.60 25.54
C PHE A 28 53.37 17.04 25.98
N SER A 29 53.89 18.02 25.23
CA SER A 29 53.39 19.40 25.22
C SER A 29 51.96 19.52 24.63
N PHE A 30 51.25 18.39 24.54
CA PHE A 30 49.93 18.24 23.95
C PHE A 30 49.03 17.67 25.05
N SER A 31 48.00 18.42 25.44
CA SER A 31 46.94 17.90 26.29
C SER A 31 46.09 16.94 25.45
N TRP A 32 46.50 15.68 25.37
CA TRP A 32 45.67 14.65 24.72
C TRP A 32 44.41 14.46 25.56
N THR A 33 43.24 14.67 24.96
CA THR A 33 42.00 14.25 25.60
C THR A 33 41.77 12.77 25.33
N LEU A 34 41.04 12.09 26.23
CA LEU A 34 40.68 10.68 26.03
C LEU A 34 39.95 10.48 24.69
N ARG A 35 39.17 11.47 24.23
CA ARG A 35 38.51 11.46 22.93
C ARG A 35 39.51 11.43 21.77
N ASP A 36 40.49 12.33 21.75
CA ASP A 36 41.47 12.39 20.65
C ASP A 36 42.28 11.08 20.55
N ALA A 37 42.65 10.50 21.69
CA ALA A 37 43.39 9.24 21.74
C ALA A 37 42.58 8.03 21.25
N LEU A 38 41.25 8.05 21.46
CA LEU A 38 40.33 7.03 20.94
C LEU A 38 40.08 7.22 19.43
N GLU A 39 39.91 8.45 18.96
CA GLU A 39 39.76 8.77 17.54
C GLU A 39 40.99 8.33 16.73
N ASP A 40 42.20 8.47 17.28
CA ASP A 40 43.47 8.05 16.67
C ASP A 40 43.87 6.58 16.97
N GLU A 41 43.02 5.80 17.65
CA GLU A 41 43.24 4.37 18.00
C GLU A 41 44.52 4.07 18.80
N LEU A 42 44.95 5.01 19.64
CA LEU A 42 46.21 4.93 20.39
C LEU A 42 46.07 4.17 21.72
N ALA A 43 46.03 2.83 21.66
CA ALA A 43 45.85 1.94 22.81
C ALA A 43 46.71 2.25 24.04
N ASP A 44 48.01 2.50 23.83
CA ASP A 44 48.96 2.78 24.92
C ASP A 44 48.65 4.11 25.61
N VAL A 45 48.29 5.14 24.83
CA VAL A 45 47.94 6.47 25.35
C VAL A 45 46.61 6.41 26.11
N VAL A 46 45.61 5.71 25.55
CA VAL A 46 44.32 5.47 26.23
C VAL A 46 44.52 4.75 27.56
N THR A 47 45.38 3.72 27.61
CA THR A 47 45.67 2.99 28.85
C THR A 47 46.29 3.89 29.91
N VAL A 48 47.28 4.73 29.52
CA VAL A 48 47.90 5.69 30.43
C VAL A 48 46.86 6.66 30.99
N LEU A 49 46.03 7.26 30.13
CA LEU A 49 45.00 8.23 30.52
C LEU A 49 43.92 7.62 31.44
N LEU A 50 43.57 6.35 31.24
CA LEU A 50 42.61 5.63 32.10
C LEU A 50 43.22 5.25 33.46
N VAL A 51 44.49 4.83 33.49
CA VAL A 51 45.20 4.49 34.73
C VAL A 51 45.43 5.71 35.61
N THR A 52 45.83 6.84 35.03
CA THR A 52 46.11 8.06 35.79
C THR A 52 44.84 8.79 36.25
N ARG A 53 43.67 8.42 35.71
CA ARG A 53 42.37 9.08 35.94
C ARG A 53 42.37 10.57 35.61
N ASP A 54 43.30 11.02 34.76
CA ASP A 54 43.48 12.44 34.43
C ASP A 54 42.35 13.01 33.57
N SER A 55 41.51 12.16 32.96
CA SER A 55 40.36 12.57 32.16
C SER A 55 39.11 11.77 32.53
N PRO A 56 37.99 12.40 32.92
CA PRO A 56 36.73 11.71 33.11
C PRO A 56 36.22 11.15 31.78
N CYS A 57 35.67 9.93 31.79
CA CYS A 57 34.92 9.41 30.65
C CYS A 57 33.62 10.20 30.53
N SER A 58 33.51 11.03 29.49
CA SER A 58 32.26 11.73 29.22
C SER A 58 31.17 10.74 28.78
N PRO A 59 29.91 10.90 29.22
CA PRO A 59 28.79 10.12 28.71
C PRO A 59 28.76 10.15 27.17
N GLY A 60 28.60 8.99 26.52
CA GLY A 60 28.56 8.88 25.05
C GLY A 60 29.91 8.69 24.34
N LEU A 61 31.03 8.77 25.06
CA LEU A 61 32.34 8.48 24.47
C LEU A 61 32.47 6.99 24.12
N ALA A 62 32.12 6.10 25.05
CA ALA A 62 32.09 4.66 24.80
C ALA A 62 31.09 4.30 23.68
N ASP A 63 29.97 5.01 23.60
CA ASP A 63 28.96 4.80 22.55
C ASP A 63 29.52 5.14 21.15
N SER A 64 30.33 6.20 21.05
CA SER A 64 31.00 6.59 19.79
C SER A 64 32.08 5.60 19.37
N VAL A 65 32.83 5.06 20.33
CA VAL A 65 33.83 3.99 20.09
C VAL A 65 33.15 2.69 19.64
N ALA A 66 31.99 2.37 20.23
CA ALA A 66 31.20 1.22 19.80
C ALA A 66 30.65 1.40 18.37
N ALA A 67 30.17 2.60 18.03
CA ALA A 67 29.68 2.92 16.70
C ALA A 67 30.76 2.90 15.60
N SER A 68 32.03 3.13 15.96
CA SER A 68 33.17 3.07 15.02
C SER A 68 33.80 1.68 14.87
N GLY A 69 33.34 0.69 15.64
CA GLY A 69 33.81 -0.69 15.50
C GLY A 69 35.14 -1.00 16.18
N GLN A 70 35.65 -0.09 17.02
CA GLN A 70 36.95 -0.23 17.67
C GLN A 70 36.87 -1.17 18.89
N LEU A 71 36.71 -2.47 18.65
CA LEU A 71 36.56 -3.49 19.69
C LEU A 71 37.67 -3.45 20.74
N HIS A 72 38.93 -3.28 20.32
CA HIS A 72 40.06 -3.25 21.23
C HIS A 72 40.01 -2.07 22.19
N MET A 73 39.66 -0.87 21.69
CA MET A 73 39.49 0.32 22.52
C MET A 73 38.32 0.17 23.48
N LEU A 74 37.22 -0.43 23.01
CA LEU A 74 36.04 -0.68 23.83
C LEU A 74 36.32 -1.69 24.96
N GLN A 75 37.12 -2.72 24.70
CA GLN A 75 37.58 -3.67 25.71
C GLN A 75 38.45 -2.99 26.78
N LEU A 76 39.34 -2.07 26.39
CA LEU A 76 40.13 -1.28 27.34
C LEU A 76 39.21 -0.44 28.23
N LEU A 77 38.26 0.29 27.65
CA LEU A 77 37.28 1.09 28.40
C LEU A 77 36.47 0.23 29.39
N HIS A 78 36.07 -0.98 28.98
CA HIS A 78 35.38 -1.93 29.85
C HIS A 78 36.24 -2.44 31.02
N ASN A 79 37.49 -2.84 30.74
CA ASN A 79 38.41 -3.38 31.73
C ASN A 79 38.76 -2.37 32.82
N PHE A 80 38.82 -1.08 32.49
CA PHE A 80 39.04 0.00 33.44
C PHE A 80 37.76 0.54 34.08
N HIS A 81 36.61 -0.12 33.87
CA HIS A 81 35.31 0.24 34.41
C HIS A 81 34.89 1.68 34.09
N ALA A 82 35.13 2.13 32.86
CA ALA A 82 34.70 3.44 32.39
C ALA A 82 33.17 3.59 32.51
N GLU A 83 32.73 4.69 33.11
CA GLU A 83 31.33 5.13 33.10
C GLU A 83 31.00 5.75 31.73
N GLY A 84 29.78 5.55 31.21
CA GLY A 84 29.32 6.18 29.96
C GLY A 84 28.93 5.25 28.81
N PHE A 85 28.80 3.94 29.06
CA PHE A 85 28.10 3.02 28.18
C PHE A 85 26.59 3.21 28.35
N THR A 86 25.89 3.44 27.25
CA THR A 86 24.42 3.48 27.23
C THR A 86 23.87 2.46 26.24
N THR A 87 22.55 2.42 26.07
CA THR A 87 21.94 1.64 24.99
C THR A 87 22.43 2.07 23.61
N ASP A 88 22.92 3.32 23.47
CA ASP A 88 23.41 3.86 22.21
C ASP A 88 24.71 3.19 21.75
N ALA A 89 25.50 2.59 22.65
CA ALA A 89 26.66 1.80 22.25
C ALA A 89 26.26 0.60 21.38
N MET A 90 25.27 -0.18 21.83
CA MET A 90 24.81 -1.34 21.08
C MET A 90 23.99 -0.91 19.85
N ASP A 91 23.19 0.15 19.98
CA ASP A 91 22.43 0.69 18.84
C ASP A 91 23.36 1.20 17.74
N GLY A 92 24.39 1.98 18.08
CA GLY A 92 25.38 2.52 17.15
C GLY A 92 26.24 1.44 16.49
N ALA A 93 26.69 0.45 17.27
CA ALA A 93 27.43 -0.70 16.75
C ALA A 93 26.58 -1.53 15.78
N ALA A 94 25.29 -1.72 16.09
CA ALA A 94 24.38 -2.45 15.23
C ALA A 94 24.06 -1.71 13.93
N CYS A 95 23.81 -0.39 14.00
CA CYS A 95 23.62 0.47 12.83
C CYS A 95 24.82 0.46 11.87
N SER A 96 26.03 0.24 12.40
CA SER A 96 27.28 0.28 11.64
C SER A 96 27.80 -1.12 11.25
N GLY A 97 27.09 -2.19 11.66
CA GLY A 97 27.41 -3.56 11.24
C GLY A 97 28.55 -4.23 12.01
N HIS A 98 28.92 -3.73 13.18
CA HIS A 98 30.04 -4.28 13.97
C HIS A 98 29.58 -5.44 14.87
N LEU A 99 29.38 -6.62 14.28
CA LEU A 99 28.86 -7.81 14.99
C LEU A 99 29.73 -8.24 16.17
N ASP A 100 31.04 -8.10 16.07
CA ASP A 100 32.01 -8.41 17.13
C ASP A 100 31.86 -7.49 18.35
N VAL A 101 31.65 -6.19 18.11
CA VAL A 101 31.32 -5.20 19.13
C VAL A 101 29.95 -5.51 19.76
N VAL A 102 28.94 -5.84 18.96
CA VAL A 102 27.60 -6.20 19.46
C VAL A 102 27.66 -7.45 20.33
N ARG A 103 28.43 -8.48 19.95
CA ARG A 103 28.67 -9.69 20.76
C ARG A 103 29.37 -9.36 22.07
N PHE A 104 30.41 -8.52 22.03
CA PHE A 104 31.12 -8.10 23.22
C PHE A 104 30.20 -7.35 24.19
N LEU A 105 29.43 -6.38 23.69
CA LEU A 105 28.46 -5.63 24.48
C LEU A 105 27.37 -6.54 25.04
N HIS A 106 26.89 -7.54 24.27
CA HIS A 106 25.91 -8.50 24.76
C HIS A 106 26.42 -9.36 25.92
N SER A 107 27.66 -9.85 25.84
CA SER A 107 28.21 -10.76 26.85
C SER A 107 28.71 -10.06 28.11
N ASN A 108 29.14 -8.80 28.01
CA ASN A 108 29.85 -8.11 29.09
C ASN A 108 29.08 -6.94 29.71
N ARG A 109 27.98 -6.49 29.09
CA ARG A 109 27.19 -5.32 29.51
C ARG A 109 25.71 -5.67 29.68
N SER A 110 25.02 -4.92 30.54
CA SER A 110 23.62 -5.17 30.92
C SER A 110 22.65 -4.09 30.43
N GLU A 111 23.15 -3.01 29.85
CA GLU A 111 22.41 -1.79 29.50
C GLU A 111 21.30 -2.03 28.49
N GLY A 112 21.46 -3.03 27.63
CA GLY A 112 20.42 -3.35 26.64
C GLY A 112 20.73 -2.80 25.25
N CYS A 113 19.73 -2.89 24.38
CA CYS A 113 19.64 -2.14 23.14
C CYS A 113 18.21 -1.63 22.99
N THR A 114 17.98 -0.71 22.05
CA THR A 114 16.64 -0.26 21.71
C THR A 114 16.22 -0.83 20.36
N LYS A 115 15.00 -0.48 19.92
CA LYS A 115 14.53 -0.80 18.57
C LYS A 115 15.43 -0.19 17.48
N ARG A 116 16.20 0.86 17.81
CA ARG A 116 17.13 1.51 16.89
C ARG A 116 18.24 0.57 16.42
N ALA A 117 18.76 -0.32 17.27
CA ALA A 117 19.74 -1.33 16.86
C ALA A 117 19.21 -2.18 15.70
N MET A 118 18.02 -2.74 15.87
CA MET A 118 17.38 -3.59 14.86
C MET A 118 17.04 -2.82 13.59
N ASP A 119 16.39 -1.68 13.78
CA ASP A 119 15.92 -0.84 12.68
C ASP A 119 17.09 -0.29 11.85
N GLY A 120 18.17 0.16 12.49
CA GLY A 120 19.37 0.64 11.81
C GLY A 120 20.17 -0.46 11.13
N ALA A 121 20.28 -1.65 11.75
CA ALA A 121 20.90 -2.80 11.10
C ALA A 121 20.12 -3.24 9.85
N LEU A 122 18.78 -3.17 9.87
CA LEU A 122 17.94 -3.42 8.71
C LEU A 122 18.13 -2.37 7.61
N ASP A 123 18.11 -1.08 7.98
CA ASP A 123 18.26 0.04 7.03
C ASP A 123 19.65 0.04 6.36
N ALA A 124 20.67 -0.45 7.04
CA ALA A 124 22.05 -0.59 6.53
C ALA A 124 22.38 -1.98 5.95
N HIS A 125 21.40 -2.90 5.89
CA HIS A 125 21.55 -4.27 5.37
C HIS A 125 22.59 -5.15 6.11
N HIS A 126 22.77 -4.96 7.41
CA HIS A 126 23.64 -5.77 8.27
C HIS A 126 22.90 -7.00 8.83
N PHE A 127 22.62 -7.97 7.95
CA PHE A 127 21.79 -9.13 8.28
C PHE A 127 22.38 -10.06 9.34
N ASP A 128 23.70 -10.16 9.43
CA ASP A 128 24.42 -10.92 10.46
C ASP A 128 24.17 -10.37 11.88
N VAL A 129 24.17 -9.03 12.02
CA VAL A 129 23.76 -8.35 13.25
C VAL A 129 22.29 -8.60 13.54
N VAL A 130 21.41 -8.49 12.53
CA VAL A 130 19.96 -8.75 12.69
C VAL A 130 19.70 -10.16 13.23
N HIS A 131 20.31 -11.20 12.64
CA HIS A 131 20.19 -12.57 13.13
C HIS A 131 20.68 -12.70 14.58
N PHE A 132 21.83 -12.11 14.91
CA PHE A 132 22.36 -12.16 16.26
C PHE A 132 21.40 -11.52 17.28
N LEU A 133 20.88 -10.34 16.96
CA LEU A 133 19.90 -9.64 17.78
C LEU A 133 18.63 -10.48 17.97
N ILE A 134 18.05 -11.03 16.90
CA ILE A 134 16.86 -11.89 17.00
C ILE A 134 17.09 -13.10 17.92
N GLN A 135 18.25 -13.75 17.79
CA GLN A 135 18.55 -14.99 18.51
C GLN A 135 18.85 -14.77 20.00
N HIS A 136 19.54 -13.69 20.36
CA HIS A 136 20.13 -13.54 21.69
C HIS A 136 19.41 -12.51 22.57
N ARG A 137 18.75 -11.51 21.96
CA ARG A 137 18.23 -10.36 22.68
C ARG A 137 16.72 -10.49 23.00
N PRO A 138 16.28 -10.20 24.25
CA PRO A 138 14.87 -10.31 24.66
C PRO A 138 13.99 -9.09 24.31
N GLU A 139 14.56 -8.04 23.72
CA GLU A 139 13.86 -6.78 23.47
C GLU A 139 12.73 -6.90 22.44
N LYS A 140 11.70 -6.05 22.58
CA LYS A 140 10.55 -6.01 21.66
C LYS A 140 10.93 -5.32 20.36
N TRP A 141 10.98 -6.10 19.27
CA TRP A 141 11.28 -5.57 17.94
C TRP A 141 10.10 -4.84 17.29
N SER A 142 10.44 -3.97 16.33
CA SER A 142 9.44 -3.34 15.46
C SER A 142 8.83 -4.37 14.50
N GLY A 143 7.66 -4.06 13.93
CA GLY A 143 7.07 -4.89 12.86
C GLY A 143 7.95 -4.98 11.60
N ARG A 144 9.02 -4.17 11.50
CA ARG A 144 10.00 -4.25 10.40
C ARG A 144 10.81 -5.54 10.46
N ALA A 145 11.19 -6.00 11.65
CA ALA A 145 11.92 -7.26 11.80
C ALA A 145 11.08 -8.45 11.29
N THR A 146 9.78 -8.46 11.63
CA THR A 146 8.83 -9.47 11.14
C THR A 146 8.66 -9.41 9.62
N ARG A 147 8.56 -8.20 9.04
CA ARG A 147 8.50 -8.01 7.58
C ARG A 147 9.77 -8.53 6.91
N TRP A 148 10.94 -8.16 7.40
CA TRP A 148 12.23 -8.57 6.85
C TRP A 148 12.39 -10.10 6.84
N ALA A 149 12.04 -10.76 7.95
CA ALA A 149 12.12 -12.22 8.03
C ALA A 149 11.23 -12.90 6.97
N VAL A 150 10.04 -12.35 6.71
CA VAL A 150 9.15 -12.83 5.64
C VAL A 150 9.70 -12.52 4.25
N GLU A 151 10.20 -11.31 4.01
CA GLU A 151 10.75 -10.91 2.71
C GLU A 151 11.94 -11.76 2.27
N ASN A 152 12.67 -12.34 3.22
CA ASN A 152 13.80 -13.24 2.98
C ASN A 152 13.45 -14.73 3.14
N ASP A 153 12.16 -15.07 3.34
CA ASP A 153 11.67 -16.44 3.59
C ASP A 153 12.37 -17.17 4.75
N ASP A 154 12.80 -16.43 5.78
CA ASP A 154 13.53 -16.99 6.92
C ASP A 154 12.57 -17.49 8.01
N LEU A 155 12.23 -18.77 7.89
CA LEU A 155 11.37 -19.49 8.84
C LEU A 155 11.99 -19.62 10.24
N GLN A 156 13.30 -19.53 10.40
CA GLN A 156 13.93 -19.65 11.72
C GLN A 156 13.88 -18.30 12.44
N ALA A 157 14.26 -17.22 11.76
CA ALA A 157 14.17 -15.88 12.32
C ALA A 157 12.73 -15.54 12.75
N ILE A 158 11.72 -15.88 11.94
CA ILE A 158 10.34 -15.59 12.31
C ILE A 158 9.90 -16.34 13.57
N ARG A 159 10.26 -17.63 13.71
CA ARG A 159 9.93 -18.41 14.91
C ARG A 159 10.62 -17.86 16.15
N ASP A 160 11.87 -17.43 16.02
CA ASP A 160 12.62 -16.85 17.12
C ASP A 160 12.03 -15.49 17.54
N ILE A 161 11.60 -14.66 16.57
CA ILE A 161 10.85 -13.43 16.82
C ILE A 161 9.53 -13.73 17.56
N LEU A 162 8.71 -14.66 17.06
CA LEU A 162 7.37 -14.95 17.60
C LEU A 162 7.43 -15.60 18.99
N LYS A 163 8.40 -16.49 19.24
CA LYS A 163 8.61 -17.11 20.57
C LYS A 163 8.92 -16.08 21.64
N ARG A 164 9.77 -15.10 21.32
CA ARG A 164 10.23 -14.08 22.27
C ARG A 164 9.28 -12.89 22.36
N ASN A 165 8.64 -12.51 21.25
CA ASN A 165 7.81 -11.31 21.10
C ASN A 165 6.43 -11.63 20.52
N ARG A 166 5.56 -12.21 21.36
CA ARG A 166 4.19 -12.59 20.99
C ARG A 166 3.32 -11.42 20.48
N ASP A 167 3.48 -10.22 21.05
CA ASP A 167 2.69 -9.03 20.67
C ASP A 167 3.14 -8.35 19.37
N THR A 168 4.04 -8.96 18.60
CA THR A 168 4.59 -8.31 17.38
C THR A 168 3.51 -8.15 16.30
N PRO A 169 3.47 -7.00 15.60
CA PRO A 169 2.58 -6.81 14.47
C PRO A 169 2.87 -7.82 13.35
N THR A 170 1.94 -8.74 13.10
CA THR A 170 2.08 -9.74 12.02
C THR A 170 1.17 -9.47 10.84
N ALA A 171 0.21 -8.53 10.95
CA ALA A 171 -0.78 -8.28 9.91
C ALA A 171 -0.15 -7.92 8.54
N GLU A 172 0.87 -7.05 8.52
CA GLU A 172 1.58 -6.70 7.28
C GLU A 172 2.43 -7.86 6.76
N ALA A 173 3.11 -8.57 7.66
CA ALA A 173 3.93 -9.74 7.34
C ALA A 173 3.10 -10.87 6.70
N LYS A 174 1.89 -11.12 7.21
CA LYS A 174 0.92 -12.09 6.63
C LYS A 174 0.57 -11.74 5.18
N VAL A 175 0.37 -10.45 4.87
CA VAL A 175 0.07 -9.99 3.49
C VAL A 175 1.27 -10.18 2.56
N VAL A 176 2.48 -9.88 3.04
CA VAL A 176 3.71 -10.08 2.24
C VAL A 176 3.92 -11.57 1.95
N ALA A 177 3.83 -12.43 2.97
CA ALA A 177 3.98 -13.87 2.82
C ALA A 177 2.98 -14.46 1.80
N TYR A 178 1.72 -14.00 1.84
CA TYR A 178 0.71 -14.40 0.87
C TYR A 178 1.08 -13.98 -0.57
N LYS A 179 1.46 -12.71 -0.77
CA LYS A 179 1.84 -12.19 -2.10
C LYS A 179 3.07 -12.89 -2.69
N GLN A 180 4.01 -13.30 -1.83
CA GLN A 180 5.20 -14.05 -2.24
C GLN A 180 4.92 -15.57 -2.38
N LYS A 181 3.68 -16.03 -2.15
CA LYS A 181 3.25 -17.44 -2.22
C LYS A 181 4.00 -18.35 -1.24
N GLN A 182 4.46 -17.82 -0.11
CA GLN A 182 5.15 -18.58 0.94
C GLN A 182 4.12 -19.23 1.87
N THR A 183 3.61 -20.41 1.51
CA THR A 183 2.54 -21.09 2.25
C THR A 183 2.96 -21.51 3.65
N GLU A 184 4.19 -22.01 3.83
CA GLU A 184 4.68 -22.45 5.14
C GLU A 184 4.96 -21.28 6.07
N MET A 185 5.58 -20.21 5.56
CA MET A 185 5.76 -18.95 6.30
C MET A 185 4.41 -18.42 6.80
N LEU A 186 3.42 -18.39 5.91
CA LEU A 186 2.09 -17.92 6.24
C LEU A 186 1.42 -18.80 7.31
N LYS A 187 1.52 -20.13 7.22
CA LYS A 187 1.02 -21.04 8.27
C LYS A 187 1.67 -20.74 9.62
N VAL A 188 2.99 -20.60 9.67
CA VAL A 188 3.74 -20.24 10.90
C VAL A 188 3.24 -18.92 11.49
N LEU A 189 3.03 -17.89 10.66
CA LEU A 189 2.49 -16.60 11.11
C LEU A 189 1.08 -16.70 11.70
N TYR A 190 0.26 -17.66 11.28
CA TYR A 190 -1.08 -17.89 11.82
C TYR A 190 -1.12 -18.85 13.01
N GLU A 191 -0.22 -19.83 13.08
CA GLU A 191 -0.16 -20.82 14.15
C GLU A 191 0.60 -20.31 15.37
N GLU A 192 1.71 -19.60 15.15
CA GLU A 192 2.58 -19.10 16.22
C GLU A 192 2.35 -17.62 16.55
N GLY A 193 1.75 -16.85 15.62
CA GLY A 193 1.46 -15.43 15.82
C GLY A 193 0.22 -15.20 16.69
N THR A 194 0.35 -14.43 17.77
CA THR A 194 -0.78 -14.10 18.66
C THR A 194 -1.47 -12.77 18.34
N ASP A 195 -1.10 -12.11 17.24
CA ASP A 195 -1.76 -10.86 16.82
C ASP A 195 -3.21 -11.13 16.44
N THR A 196 -4.13 -10.56 17.21
CA THR A 196 -5.58 -10.65 17.01
C THR A 196 -6.08 -9.70 15.95
N ARG A 197 -5.21 -8.85 15.38
CA ARG A 197 -5.63 -7.92 14.33
C ARG A 197 -5.93 -8.66 13.03
N PRO A 198 -7.14 -8.51 12.48
CA PRO A 198 -7.47 -9.08 11.19
C PRO A 198 -6.58 -8.47 10.10
N SER A 199 -6.14 -9.33 9.19
CA SER A 199 -5.29 -8.94 8.07
C SER A 199 -6.10 -8.89 6.77
N TYR A 200 -5.59 -8.15 5.79
CA TYR A 200 -6.17 -8.06 4.45
C TYR A 200 -5.84 -9.28 3.55
N THR A 201 -5.21 -10.32 4.09
CA THR A 201 -4.87 -11.54 3.36
C THR A 201 -6.08 -12.24 2.77
N LEU A 202 -7.20 -12.30 3.50
CA LEU A 202 -8.45 -12.88 2.99
C LEU A 202 -8.95 -12.10 1.77
N VAL A 203 -8.84 -10.77 1.78
CA VAL A 203 -9.26 -9.91 0.66
C VAL A 203 -8.36 -10.16 -0.55
N HIS A 204 -7.04 -10.23 -0.35
CA HIS A 204 -6.11 -10.57 -1.43
C HIS A 204 -6.35 -11.96 -2.01
N ALA A 205 -6.62 -12.96 -1.17
CA ALA A 205 -6.95 -14.31 -1.64
C ALA A 205 -8.26 -14.35 -2.45
N CYS A 206 -9.23 -13.49 -2.12
CA CYS A 206 -10.43 -13.33 -2.93
C CYS A 206 -10.13 -12.70 -4.30
N ALA A 207 -9.28 -11.67 -4.35
CA ALA A 207 -8.84 -11.05 -5.61
C ALA A 207 -8.09 -12.04 -6.52
N ASP A 208 -7.22 -12.86 -5.93
CA ASP A 208 -6.43 -13.88 -6.64
C ASP A 208 -7.24 -15.14 -6.99
N ARG A 209 -8.51 -15.21 -6.55
CA ARG A 209 -9.45 -16.32 -6.74
C ARG A 209 -8.96 -17.64 -6.14
N ASP A 210 -8.18 -17.57 -5.07
CA ASP A 210 -7.60 -18.71 -4.37
C ASP A 210 -8.56 -19.28 -3.32
N LEU A 211 -9.40 -20.22 -3.76
CA LEU A 211 -10.43 -20.82 -2.93
C LEU A 211 -9.87 -21.57 -1.72
N GLU A 212 -8.73 -22.25 -1.87
CA GLU A 212 -8.18 -23.09 -0.80
C GLU A 212 -7.66 -22.22 0.35
N MET A 213 -6.97 -21.11 0.03
CA MET A 213 -6.54 -20.16 1.05
C MET A 213 -7.72 -19.41 1.68
N VAL A 214 -8.76 -19.09 0.91
CA VAL A 214 -9.99 -18.51 1.47
C VAL A 214 -10.64 -19.46 2.48
N LYS A 215 -10.76 -20.77 2.17
CA LYS A 215 -11.26 -21.78 3.12
C LYS A 215 -10.40 -21.83 4.38
N TYR A 216 -9.08 -21.83 4.22
CA TYR A 216 -8.14 -21.84 5.34
C TYR A 216 -8.29 -20.64 6.28
N PHE A 217 -8.48 -19.43 5.72
CA PHE A 217 -8.67 -18.21 6.51
C PHE A 217 -10.05 -18.11 7.16
N THR A 218 -11.10 -18.46 6.42
CA THR A 218 -12.49 -18.41 6.92
C THR A 218 -12.74 -19.41 8.05
N ALA A 219 -12.13 -20.60 8.01
CA ALA A 219 -12.16 -21.57 9.10
C ALA A 219 -11.60 -21.01 10.43
N ARG A 220 -10.74 -20.00 10.37
CA ARG A 220 -10.15 -19.32 11.54
C ARG A 220 -10.92 -18.08 11.96
N SER A 221 -12.07 -17.80 11.35
CA SER A 221 -12.86 -16.57 11.59
C SER A 221 -12.07 -15.27 11.36
N GLU A 222 -11.01 -15.33 10.54
CA GLU A 222 -10.06 -14.25 10.29
C GLU A 222 -10.47 -13.35 9.11
N GLY A 223 -10.11 -12.07 9.20
CA GLY A 223 -10.22 -11.11 8.10
C GLY A 223 -11.54 -10.34 7.97
N PHE A 224 -11.54 -9.38 7.05
CA PHE A 224 -12.67 -8.49 6.77
C PHE A 224 -13.63 -9.12 5.75
N VAL A 225 -14.59 -9.91 6.23
CA VAL A 225 -15.51 -10.67 5.36
C VAL A 225 -16.27 -9.76 4.39
N LYS A 226 -16.76 -8.60 4.82
CA LYS A 226 -17.46 -7.65 3.93
C LYS A 226 -16.58 -7.24 2.74
N SER A 227 -15.34 -6.86 3.01
CA SER A 227 -14.37 -6.48 1.97
C SER A 227 -14.00 -7.68 1.10
N ALA A 228 -13.85 -8.86 1.70
CA ALA A 228 -13.54 -10.09 0.99
C ALA A 228 -14.68 -10.52 0.04
N MET A 229 -15.93 -10.41 0.47
CA MET A 229 -17.11 -10.69 -0.37
C MET A 229 -17.19 -9.72 -1.54
N SER A 230 -17.00 -8.41 -1.29
CA SER A 230 -16.94 -7.39 -2.33
C SER A 230 -15.87 -7.70 -3.39
N GLU A 231 -14.68 -8.07 -2.93
CA GLU A 231 -13.55 -8.40 -3.81
C GLU A 231 -13.79 -9.71 -4.58
N ALA A 232 -14.34 -10.74 -3.92
CA ALA A 232 -14.68 -12.01 -4.56
C ALA A 232 -15.73 -11.83 -5.67
N ILE A 233 -16.71 -10.94 -5.44
CA ILE A 233 -17.70 -10.56 -6.45
C ILE A 233 -16.99 -9.82 -7.59
N ALA A 234 -16.18 -8.80 -7.29
CA ALA A 234 -15.45 -8.05 -8.32
C ALA A 234 -14.57 -8.95 -9.21
N ALA A 235 -13.89 -9.93 -8.60
CA ALA A 235 -13.08 -10.93 -9.29
C ALA A 235 -13.89 -12.03 -10.02
N GLY A 236 -15.22 -12.07 -9.85
CA GLY A 236 -16.09 -13.09 -10.45
C GLY A 236 -15.83 -14.49 -9.91
N ALA A 237 -15.36 -14.62 -8.68
CA ALA A 237 -14.98 -15.88 -8.05
C ALA A 237 -16.20 -16.60 -7.43
N LEU A 238 -17.07 -17.17 -8.28
CA LEU A 238 -18.33 -17.80 -7.82
C LEU A 238 -18.12 -18.84 -6.70
N GLY A 239 -17.09 -19.67 -6.78
CA GLY A 239 -16.80 -20.67 -5.74
C GLY A 239 -16.49 -20.05 -4.38
N ILE A 240 -15.76 -18.92 -4.37
CA ILE A 240 -15.46 -18.16 -3.15
C ILE A 240 -16.72 -17.47 -2.63
N VAL A 241 -17.52 -16.87 -3.51
CA VAL A 241 -18.79 -16.23 -3.14
C VAL A 241 -19.73 -17.24 -2.47
N LYS A 242 -19.87 -18.45 -3.03
CA LYS A 242 -20.66 -19.54 -2.43
C LYS A 242 -20.15 -19.88 -1.02
N HIS A 243 -18.84 -20.10 -0.91
CA HIS A 243 -18.20 -20.44 0.37
C HIS A 243 -18.40 -19.34 1.43
N LEU A 244 -18.20 -18.07 1.07
CA LEU A 244 -18.41 -16.93 1.97
C LEU A 244 -19.88 -16.73 2.33
N HIS A 245 -20.80 -17.00 1.40
CA HIS A 245 -22.23 -16.91 1.64
C HIS A 245 -22.71 -17.98 2.64
N GLU A 246 -22.33 -19.25 2.44
CA GLU A 246 -22.73 -20.39 3.28
C GLU A 246 -22.12 -20.33 4.69
N ASN A 247 -20.87 -19.87 4.81
CA ASN A 247 -20.15 -19.92 6.09
C ASN A 247 -20.25 -18.63 6.91
N VAL A 248 -20.80 -17.54 6.35
CA VAL A 248 -20.78 -16.22 7.02
C VAL A 248 -22.15 -15.57 7.19
N SER A 249 -23.24 -16.32 6.96
CA SER A 249 -24.61 -15.83 7.07
C SER A 249 -24.95 -15.20 8.45
N GLN A 250 -24.17 -15.49 9.50
CA GLN A 250 -24.36 -14.94 10.85
C GLN A 250 -23.78 -13.52 11.10
N ARG A 251 -23.03 -12.91 10.15
CA ARG A 251 -22.27 -11.66 10.41
C ARG A 251 -22.71 -10.41 9.64
N TYR A 252 -23.76 -10.49 8.81
CA TYR A 252 -24.20 -9.35 8.00
C TYR A 252 -25.25 -8.50 8.72
N THR A 253 -25.00 -7.20 8.84
CA THR A 253 -26.06 -6.22 9.13
C THR A 253 -26.98 -6.07 7.91
N GLU A 254 -28.24 -5.68 8.10
CA GLU A 254 -29.23 -5.55 7.01
C GLU A 254 -28.74 -4.68 5.84
N ALA A 255 -28.05 -3.56 6.12
CA ALA A 255 -27.45 -2.71 5.08
C ALA A 255 -26.29 -3.38 4.32
N SER A 256 -25.59 -4.35 4.92
CA SER A 256 -24.54 -5.13 4.26
C SER A 256 -25.09 -6.27 3.39
N ARG A 257 -26.39 -6.57 3.49
CA ARG A 257 -27.08 -7.57 2.67
C ARG A 257 -27.42 -7.09 1.27
N VAL A 258 -27.56 -5.77 1.07
CA VAL A 258 -27.92 -5.17 -0.24
C VAL A 258 -26.71 -5.02 -1.18
N VAL A 259 -25.53 -4.87 -0.60
CA VAL A 259 -24.28 -4.56 -1.31
C VAL A 259 -23.86 -5.65 -2.32
N PRO A 260 -23.97 -6.97 -2.02
CA PRO A 260 -23.50 -8.00 -2.93
C PRO A 260 -24.19 -7.99 -4.31
N MET A 261 -25.50 -7.82 -4.36
CA MET A 261 -26.25 -7.88 -5.62
C MET A 261 -25.98 -6.63 -6.48
N GLN A 262 -25.94 -5.44 -5.86
CA GLN A 262 -25.56 -4.19 -6.52
C GLN A 262 -24.13 -4.26 -7.07
N GLU A 263 -23.17 -4.75 -6.27
CA GLU A 263 -21.77 -4.88 -6.70
C GLU A 263 -21.62 -5.88 -7.86
N ALA A 264 -22.34 -7.01 -7.80
CA ALA A 264 -22.33 -7.99 -8.89
C ALA A 264 -22.89 -7.40 -10.19
N ALA A 265 -23.94 -6.58 -10.10
CA ALA A 265 -24.52 -5.87 -11.23
C ALA A 265 -23.55 -4.81 -11.80
N LEU A 266 -22.93 -4.00 -10.93
CA LEU A 266 -21.95 -2.98 -11.30
C LEU A 266 -20.70 -3.56 -11.98
N LYS A 267 -20.28 -4.77 -11.58
CA LYS A 267 -19.09 -5.44 -12.10
C LYS A 267 -19.36 -6.38 -13.27
N GLY A 268 -20.62 -6.54 -13.68
CA GLY A 268 -20.97 -7.41 -14.82
C GLY A 268 -20.90 -8.90 -14.53
N GLN A 269 -21.06 -9.30 -13.26
CA GLN A 269 -20.81 -10.66 -12.80
C GLN A 269 -22.11 -11.47 -12.82
N PHE A 270 -22.63 -11.76 -14.02
CA PHE A 270 -23.92 -12.42 -14.24
C PHE A 270 -24.10 -13.71 -13.42
N LYS A 271 -23.12 -14.64 -13.48
CA LYS A 271 -23.21 -15.92 -12.76
C LYS A 271 -23.28 -15.75 -11.24
N VAL A 272 -22.60 -14.73 -10.71
CA VAL A 272 -22.62 -14.41 -9.29
C VAL A 272 -23.97 -13.79 -8.92
N LEU A 273 -24.45 -12.86 -9.73
CA LEU A 273 -25.76 -12.22 -9.55
C LEU A 273 -26.90 -13.24 -9.60
N GLN A 274 -26.88 -14.16 -10.57
CA GLN A 274 -27.86 -15.23 -10.69
C GLN A 274 -27.87 -16.10 -9.43
N TYR A 275 -26.70 -16.57 -8.98
CA TYR A 275 -26.59 -17.36 -7.76
C TYR A 275 -27.13 -16.61 -6.53
N LEU A 276 -26.76 -15.34 -6.36
CA LEU A 276 -27.23 -14.51 -5.24
C LEU A 276 -28.74 -14.33 -5.27
N ASN A 277 -29.35 -14.13 -6.44
CA ASN A 277 -30.80 -13.99 -6.56
C ASN A 277 -31.56 -15.29 -6.22
N GLU A 278 -31.04 -16.44 -6.65
CA GLU A 278 -31.68 -17.75 -6.45
C GLU A 278 -31.49 -18.30 -5.03
N HIS A 279 -30.32 -18.09 -4.42
CA HIS A 279 -29.92 -18.78 -3.20
C HIS A 279 -29.81 -17.86 -1.97
N ALA A 280 -29.95 -16.54 -2.15
CA ALA A 280 -29.84 -15.56 -1.08
C ALA A 280 -30.96 -14.50 -1.15
N PRO A 281 -32.25 -14.90 -1.09
CA PRO A 281 -33.39 -13.98 -1.21
C PRO A 281 -33.46 -12.92 -0.10
N GLU A 282 -32.78 -13.16 1.01
CA GLU A 282 -32.62 -12.23 2.12
C GLU A 282 -31.62 -11.08 1.83
N LEU A 283 -30.88 -11.17 0.72
CA LEU A 283 -30.12 -10.06 0.16
C LEU A 283 -31.09 -9.22 -0.68
N SER A 284 -31.59 -8.12 -0.11
CA SER A 284 -32.50 -7.24 -0.85
C SER A 284 -31.78 -6.57 -2.03
N CYS A 285 -32.55 -6.28 -3.08
CA CYS A 285 -32.09 -5.52 -4.23
C CYS A 285 -32.71 -4.12 -4.18
N THR A 286 -32.16 -3.20 -4.96
CA THR A 286 -32.74 -1.87 -5.15
C THR A 286 -32.60 -1.49 -6.61
N THR A 287 -33.29 -0.43 -7.04
CA THR A 287 -33.15 0.17 -8.38
C THR A 287 -31.71 0.43 -8.82
N LYS A 288 -30.77 0.63 -7.87
CA LYS A 288 -29.33 0.79 -8.16
C LYS A 288 -28.73 -0.38 -8.93
N ALA A 289 -29.17 -1.62 -8.70
CA ALA A 289 -28.58 -2.77 -9.38
C ALA A 289 -28.78 -2.66 -10.91
N MET A 290 -30.01 -2.34 -11.34
CA MET A 290 -30.29 -2.14 -12.76
C MET A 290 -29.67 -0.84 -13.29
N ASP A 291 -29.66 0.25 -12.51
CA ASP A 291 -28.99 1.51 -12.88
C ASP A 291 -27.48 1.33 -13.10
N ASP A 292 -26.81 0.55 -12.25
CA ASP A 292 -25.37 0.29 -12.32
C ASP A 292 -25.04 -0.74 -13.41
N ALA A 293 -25.90 -1.75 -13.63
CA ALA A 293 -25.77 -2.67 -14.76
C ALA A 293 -25.91 -1.94 -16.10
N ALA A 294 -26.85 -0.99 -16.19
CA ALA A 294 -27.03 -0.15 -17.38
C ALA A 294 -25.83 0.77 -17.63
N ALA A 295 -25.21 1.29 -16.57
CA ALA A 295 -23.97 2.06 -16.68
C ALA A 295 -22.78 1.24 -17.18
N GLY A 296 -22.76 -0.07 -16.91
CA GLY A 296 -21.73 -1.01 -17.38
C GLY A 296 -22.04 -1.66 -18.73
N GLY A 297 -23.24 -1.47 -19.28
CA GLY A 297 -23.65 -2.07 -20.55
C GLY A 297 -24.01 -3.56 -20.47
N TYR A 298 -24.29 -4.08 -19.28
CA TYR A 298 -24.53 -5.52 -19.06
C TYR A 298 -26.00 -5.88 -19.36
N LEU A 299 -26.35 -5.95 -20.64
CA LEU A 299 -27.71 -6.21 -21.11
C LEU A 299 -28.29 -7.55 -20.59
N ASP A 300 -27.46 -8.58 -20.47
CA ASP A 300 -27.81 -9.89 -19.91
C ASP A 300 -28.27 -9.79 -18.46
N ILE A 301 -27.55 -9.02 -17.63
CA ILE A 301 -27.93 -8.74 -16.25
C ILE A 301 -29.23 -7.93 -16.20
N ILE A 302 -29.38 -6.93 -17.06
CA ILE A 302 -30.59 -6.08 -17.10
C ILE A 302 -31.83 -6.90 -17.46
N LYS A 303 -31.74 -7.77 -18.47
CA LYS A 303 -32.82 -8.69 -18.84
C LYS A 303 -33.18 -9.61 -17.69
N TYR A 304 -32.19 -10.22 -17.05
CA TYR A 304 -32.43 -11.12 -15.92
C TYR A 304 -33.07 -10.39 -14.73
N LEU A 305 -32.56 -9.21 -14.37
CA LEU A 305 -33.16 -8.38 -13.32
C LEU A 305 -34.58 -7.95 -13.69
N HIS A 306 -34.84 -7.61 -14.95
CA HIS A 306 -36.18 -7.24 -15.41
C HIS A 306 -37.20 -8.39 -15.30
N GLU A 307 -36.77 -9.61 -15.64
CA GLU A 307 -37.64 -10.80 -15.62
C GLU A 307 -37.86 -11.36 -14.22
N ASN A 308 -36.90 -11.19 -13.31
CA ASN A 308 -36.88 -11.87 -12.01
C ASN A 308 -37.07 -10.94 -10.81
N ARG A 309 -37.13 -9.62 -11.00
CA ARG A 309 -37.22 -8.62 -9.92
C ARG A 309 -38.20 -7.50 -10.24
N GLU A 310 -38.86 -7.00 -9.19
CA GLU A 310 -39.89 -5.96 -9.32
C GLU A 310 -39.38 -4.55 -9.01
N GLU A 311 -38.20 -4.41 -8.38
CA GLU A 311 -37.67 -3.10 -7.96
C GLU A 311 -37.46 -2.13 -9.13
N GLY A 312 -37.17 -2.65 -10.32
CA GLY A 312 -37.01 -1.84 -11.53
C GLY A 312 -35.72 -1.02 -11.58
N CYS A 313 -35.78 0.13 -12.26
CA CYS A 313 -34.67 1.07 -12.36
C CYS A 313 -35.13 2.50 -12.08
N THR A 314 -34.23 3.47 -12.22
CA THR A 314 -34.59 4.90 -12.31
C THR A 314 -34.22 5.44 -13.68
N SER A 315 -34.55 6.71 -13.95
CA SER A 315 -34.11 7.40 -15.18
C SER A 315 -32.58 7.41 -15.35
N ARG A 316 -31.83 7.20 -14.25
CA ARG A 316 -30.37 7.08 -14.28
C ARG A 316 -29.89 5.87 -15.10
N ALA A 317 -30.66 4.78 -15.20
CA ALA A 317 -30.28 3.64 -16.01
C ALA A 317 -30.09 4.05 -17.48
N MET A 318 -31.10 4.68 -18.08
CA MET A 318 -31.04 5.11 -19.47
C MET A 318 -30.07 6.28 -19.66
N ASP A 319 -30.03 7.24 -18.73
CA ASP A 319 -29.06 8.36 -18.78
C ASP A 319 -27.62 7.87 -18.79
N ARG A 320 -27.27 6.90 -17.91
CA ARG A 320 -25.91 6.37 -17.80
C ARG A 320 -25.57 5.45 -18.96
N ALA A 321 -26.48 4.60 -19.41
CA ALA A 321 -26.30 3.78 -20.61
C ALA A 321 -26.02 4.66 -21.84
N ALA A 322 -26.79 5.74 -22.00
CA ALA A 322 -26.61 6.70 -23.08
C ALA A 322 -25.28 7.45 -22.97
N THR A 323 -24.90 7.89 -21.76
CA THR A 323 -23.60 8.53 -21.47
C THR A 323 -22.41 7.66 -21.88
N LYS A 324 -22.56 6.32 -21.79
CA LYS A 324 -21.51 5.34 -22.11
C LYS A 324 -21.63 4.72 -23.50
N GLY A 325 -22.66 5.09 -24.27
CA GLY A 325 -22.86 4.63 -25.64
C GLY A 325 -23.46 3.23 -25.76
N HIS A 326 -24.05 2.68 -24.70
CA HIS A 326 -24.66 1.35 -24.70
C HIS A 326 -26.06 1.37 -25.36
N LEU A 327 -26.09 1.47 -26.68
CA LEU A 327 -27.32 1.61 -27.46
C LEU A 327 -28.30 0.44 -27.29
N ASP A 328 -27.79 -0.78 -27.20
CA ASP A 328 -28.57 -2.00 -26.97
C ASP A 328 -29.31 -1.97 -25.63
N VAL A 329 -28.63 -1.49 -24.58
CA VAL A 329 -29.25 -1.23 -23.28
C VAL A 329 -30.29 -0.11 -23.35
N VAL A 330 -29.98 0.99 -24.04
CA VAL A 330 -30.93 2.12 -24.21
C VAL A 330 -32.21 1.66 -24.92
N LYS A 331 -32.08 0.87 -25.99
CA LYS A 331 -33.22 0.27 -26.71
C LYS A 331 -34.05 -0.63 -25.81
N PHE A 332 -33.39 -1.54 -25.10
CA PHE A 332 -34.08 -2.45 -24.18
C PHE A 332 -34.85 -1.69 -23.10
N LEU A 333 -34.21 -0.71 -22.46
CA LEU A 333 -34.86 0.12 -21.43
C LEU A 333 -36.02 0.94 -22.02
N HIS A 334 -35.88 1.45 -23.25
CA HIS A 334 -36.96 2.18 -23.91
C HIS A 334 -38.18 1.29 -24.20
N GLU A 335 -37.95 0.07 -24.69
CA GLU A 335 -39.02 -0.86 -25.09
C GLU A 335 -39.72 -1.52 -23.90
N ASN A 336 -39.00 -1.75 -22.79
CA ASN A 336 -39.47 -2.61 -21.70
C ASN A 336 -39.69 -1.88 -20.36
N ARG A 337 -39.26 -0.61 -20.22
CA ARG A 337 -39.35 0.17 -18.98
C ARG A 337 -40.04 1.51 -19.21
N GLN A 338 -40.66 2.06 -18.16
CA GLN A 338 -41.49 3.28 -18.22
C GLN A 338 -40.85 4.48 -17.51
N GLU A 339 -39.75 4.27 -16.80
CA GLU A 339 -39.04 5.30 -16.04
C GLU A 339 -38.40 6.38 -16.93
N GLY A 340 -38.17 6.07 -18.20
CA GLY A 340 -37.67 7.01 -19.20
C GLY A 340 -36.22 7.47 -18.96
N CYS A 341 -35.89 8.64 -19.49
CA CYS A 341 -34.61 9.30 -19.29
C CYS A 341 -34.81 10.76 -18.92
N THR A 342 -33.71 11.49 -18.74
CA THR A 342 -33.71 12.95 -18.65
C THR A 342 -32.96 13.53 -19.85
N THR A 343 -32.89 14.86 -19.96
CA THR A 343 -32.07 15.53 -20.98
C THR A 343 -30.59 15.16 -20.90
N HIS A 344 -30.14 14.67 -19.73
CA HIS A 344 -28.78 14.16 -19.54
C HIS A 344 -28.44 13.01 -20.50
N ALA A 345 -29.39 12.14 -20.87
CA ALA A 345 -29.11 11.04 -21.78
C ALA A 345 -28.55 11.55 -23.12
N MET A 346 -29.23 12.50 -23.76
CA MET A 346 -28.81 13.04 -25.05
C MET A 346 -27.64 14.01 -24.91
N ASP A 347 -27.61 14.84 -23.85
CA ASP A 347 -26.51 15.77 -23.58
C ASP A 347 -25.17 15.05 -23.40
N TYR A 348 -25.16 13.97 -22.60
CA TYR A 348 -23.93 13.22 -22.36
C TYR A 348 -23.58 12.25 -23.49
N ALA A 349 -24.57 11.69 -24.18
CA ALA A 349 -24.30 10.94 -25.42
C ALA A 349 -23.63 11.84 -26.47
N ALA A 350 -24.08 13.09 -26.60
CA ALA A 350 -23.48 14.09 -27.48
C ALA A 350 -22.07 14.50 -27.01
N LEU A 351 -21.88 14.75 -25.70
CA LEU A 351 -20.58 15.04 -25.10
C LEU A 351 -19.52 13.99 -25.44
N TRP A 352 -19.89 12.70 -25.46
CA TRP A 352 -18.96 11.59 -25.73
C TRP A 352 -18.99 11.09 -27.18
N GLY A 353 -19.77 11.73 -28.05
CA GLY A 353 -19.78 11.43 -29.49
C GLY A 353 -20.58 10.18 -29.88
N HIS A 354 -21.49 9.71 -29.03
CA HIS A 354 -22.31 8.51 -29.28
C HIS A 354 -23.49 8.82 -30.22
N ILE A 355 -23.21 9.05 -31.50
CA ILE A 355 -24.20 9.48 -32.50
C ILE A 355 -25.39 8.53 -32.63
N ASP A 356 -25.18 7.22 -32.57
CA ASP A 356 -26.28 6.25 -32.72
C ASP A 356 -27.27 6.32 -31.54
N VAL A 357 -26.76 6.60 -30.35
CA VAL A 357 -27.59 6.86 -29.16
C VAL A 357 -28.33 8.18 -29.31
N VAL A 358 -27.65 9.26 -29.74
CA VAL A 358 -28.28 10.57 -29.94
C VAL A 358 -29.42 10.48 -30.95
N ARG A 359 -29.20 9.80 -32.08
CA ARG A 359 -30.22 9.57 -33.11
C ARG A 359 -31.39 8.76 -32.57
N PHE A 360 -31.12 7.65 -31.90
CA PHE A 360 -32.18 6.83 -31.30
C PHE A 360 -33.01 7.61 -30.29
N LEU A 361 -32.36 8.35 -29.38
CA LEU A 361 -33.05 9.18 -28.39
C LEU A 361 -33.84 10.31 -29.08
N HIS A 362 -33.32 10.90 -30.15
CA HIS A 362 -34.04 11.95 -30.88
C HIS A 362 -35.31 11.42 -31.54
N GLU A 363 -35.23 10.24 -32.17
CA GLU A 363 -36.34 9.64 -32.91
C GLU A 363 -37.41 9.04 -32.00
N ASN A 364 -37.03 8.54 -30.81
CA ASN A 364 -37.91 7.71 -29.97
C ASN A 364 -38.26 8.32 -28.60
N ARG A 365 -37.65 9.46 -28.22
CA ARG A 365 -37.86 10.11 -26.91
C ARG A 365 -38.22 11.60 -27.06
N GLN A 366 -38.94 12.14 -26.07
CA GLN A 366 -39.47 13.51 -26.11
C GLN A 366 -38.68 14.49 -25.24
N GLU A 367 -37.86 13.99 -24.30
CA GLU A 367 -37.08 14.78 -23.36
C GLU A 367 -36.09 15.70 -24.07
N GLY A 368 -35.48 15.22 -25.15
CA GLY A 368 -34.57 16.00 -25.97
C GLY A 368 -33.22 16.30 -25.33
N CYS A 369 -32.59 17.37 -25.80
CA CYS A 369 -31.30 17.85 -25.32
C CYS A 369 -31.37 19.33 -24.90
N THR A 370 -30.37 19.75 -24.13
CA THR A 370 -30.11 21.15 -23.84
C THR A 370 -29.01 21.68 -24.76
N ALA A 371 -28.73 22.99 -24.69
CA ALA A 371 -27.60 23.60 -25.39
C ALA A 371 -26.23 22.97 -25.01
N ARG A 372 -26.15 22.21 -23.90
CA ARG A 372 -24.93 21.44 -23.56
C ARG A 372 -24.59 20.43 -24.63
N ALA A 373 -25.56 19.69 -25.18
CA ALA A 373 -25.28 18.68 -26.21
C ALA A 373 -24.46 19.24 -27.37
N PHE A 374 -24.91 20.36 -27.94
CA PHE A 374 -24.24 21.02 -29.05
C PHE A 374 -22.89 21.61 -28.65
N ASN A 375 -22.85 22.37 -27.55
CA ASN A 375 -21.64 23.05 -27.11
C ASN A 375 -20.51 22.07 -26.78
N GLU A 376 -20.84 21.00 -26.07
CA GLU A 376 -19.88 19.98 -25.65
C GLU A 376 -19.42 19.11 -26.83
N ALA A 377 -20.33 18.74 -27.74
CA ALA A 377 -19.97 18.03 -28.97
C ALA A 377 -19.02 18.88 -29.84
N ALA A 378 -19.28 20.19 -29.96
CA ALA A 378 -18.42 21.12 -30.68
C ALA A 378 -17.05 21.28 -29.99
N LEU A 379 -17.03 21.40 -28.66
CA LEU A 379 -15.80 21.49 -27.88
C LEU A 379 -14.93 20.23 -28.01
N ARG A 380 -15.54 19.03 -28.07
CA ARG A 380 -14.82 17.75 -28.17
C ARG A 380 -14.52 17.31 -29.60
N GLY A 381 -15.01 18.03 -30.61
CA GLY A 381 -14.75 17.72 -32.01
C GLY A 381 -15.65 16.62 -32.60
N HIS A 382 -16.83 16.38 -32.03
CA HIS A 382 -17.74 15.33 -32.50
C HIS A 382 -18.59 15.81 -33.70
N VAL A 383 -17.95 15.87 -34.87
CA VAL A 383 -18.53 16.42 -36.12
C VAL A 383 -19.91 15.84 -36.45
N GLN A 384 -20.07 14.51 -36.42
CA GLN A 384 -21.34 13.85 -36.75
C GLN A 384 -22.48 14.24 -35.81
N VAL A 385 -22.18 14.44 -34.52
CA VAL A 385 -23.17 14.86 -33.53
C VAL A 385 -23.53 16.33 -33.73
N VAL A 386 -22.54 17.19 -33.98
CA VAL A 386 -22.78 18.61 -34.29
C VAL A 386 -23.66 18.76 -35.53
N ASP A 387 -23.32 18.04 -36.61
CA ASP A 387 -24.08 18.05 -37.85
C ASP A 387 -25.53 17.58 -37.65
N PHE A 388 -25.70 16.47 -36.91
CA PHE A 388 -27.03 15.95 -36.58
C PHE A 388 -27.86 16.94 -35.77
N LEU A 389 -27.27 17.58 -34.75
CA LEU A 389 -27.97 18.52 -33.88
C LEU A 389 -28.39 19.80 -34.62
N ILE A 390 -27.56 20.32 -35.53
CA ILE A 390 -27.90 21.51 -36.34
C ILE A 390 -29.13 21.23 -37.21
N HIS A 391 -29.16 20.08 -37.89
CA HIS A 391 -30.25 19.73 -38.78
C HIS A 391 -31.56 19.41 -38.05
N ASN A 392 -31.48 18.70 -36.92
CA ASN A 392 -32.65 18.12 -36.29
C ASN A 392 -33.13 18.91 -35.06
N ARG A 393 -32.28 19.75 -34.45
CA ARG A 393 -32.58 20.56 -33.25
C ARG A 393 -31.92 21.95 -33.27
N PRO A 394 -32.18 22.77 -34.30
CA PRO A 394 -31.57 24.09 -34.45
C PRO A 394 -31.85 25.02 -33.26
N GLU A 395 -32.97 24.85 -32.55
CA GLU A 395 -33.35 25.62 -31.36
C GLU A 395 -32.36 25.50 -30.20
N SER A 396 -31.61 24.38 -30.14
CA SER A 396 -30.62 24.10 -29.10
C SER A 396 -29.19 24.50 -29.49
N CYS A 397 -28.99 24.94 -30.74
CA CYS A 397 -27.67 25.17 -31.33
C CYS A 397 -27.31 26.66 -31.36
N ASN A 398 -26.17 27.03 -30.78
CA ASN A 398 -25.59 28.37 -30.92
C ASN A 398 -24.27 28.28 -31.70
N ILE A 399 -24.34 28.42 -33.02
CA ILE A 399 -23.20 28.26 -33.95
C ILE A 399 -22.02 29.17 -33.55
N ALA A 400 -22.27 30.44 -33.24
CA ALA A 400 -21.22 31.37 -32.84
C ALA A 400 -20.48 30.92 -31.56
N HIS A 401 -21.23 30.39 -30.59
CA HIS A 401 -20.64 29.83 -29.37
C HIS A 401 -19.90 28.52 -29.64
N GLY A 402 -20.47 27.61 -30.44
CA GLY A 402 -19.82 26.37 -30.87
C GLY A 402 -18.50 26.60 -31.59
N MET A 403 -18.43 27.60 -32.48
CA MET A 403 -17.21 28.04 -33.15
C MET A 403 -16.13 28.51 -32.17
N LYS A 404 -16.52 29.29 -31.15
CA LYS A 404 -15.59 29.73 -30.10
C LYS A 404 -15.01 28.52 -29.34
N LEU A 405 -15.84 27.54 -29.00
CA LEU A 405 -15.43 26.33 -28.30
C LEU A 405 -14.53 25.43 -29.18
N ALA A 406 -14.89 25.22 -30.44
CA ALA A 406 -14.09 24.45 -31.39
C ALA A 406 -12.71 25.09 -31.64
N ARG A 407 -12.61 26.44 -31.67
CA ARG A 407 -11.32 27.16 -31.74
C ARG A 407 -10.46 26.93 -30.49
N GLN A 408 -11.05 26.90 -29.30
CA GLN A 408 -10.31 26.64 -28.05
C GLN A 408 -9.60 25.27 -28.08
N ARG A 409 -10.23 24.26 -28.68
CA ARG A 409 -9.68 22.89 -28.79
C ARG A 409 -9.02 22.59 -30.13
N LYS A 410 -8.94 23.58 -31.03
CA LYS A 410 -8.37 23.46 -32.39
C LYS A 410 -9.03 22.33 -33.22
N CYS A 411 -10.33 22.15 -33.08
CA CYS A 411 -11.11 21.15 -33.81
C CYS A 411 -11.46 21.65 -35.21
N GLN A 412 -10.51 21.55 -36.14
CA GLN A 412 -10.64 22.10 -37.50
C GLN A 412 -11.87 21.59 -38.27
N ALA A 413 -12.16 20.29 -38.20
CA ALA A 413 -13.31 19.71 -38.90
C ALA A 413 -14.67 20.24 -38.42
N VAL A 414 -14.80 20.56 -37.12
CA VAL A 414 -16.01 21.20 -36.59
C VAL A 414 -16.09 22.66 -37.02
N LEU A 415 -14.96 23.36 -37.10
CA LEU A 415 -14.93 24.74 -37.58
C LEU A 415 -15.36 24.83 -39.05
N GLU A 416 -14.80 23.97 -39.90
CA GLU A 416 -15.17 23.89 -41.33
C GLU A 416 -16.66 23.59 -41.50
N LEU A 417 -17.19 22.65 -40.72
CA LEU A 417 -18.62 22.33 -40.71
C LEU A 417 -19.47 23.55 -40.33
N LEU A 418 -19.17 24.17 -39.18
CA LEU A 418 -19.94 25.30 -38.67
C LEU A 418 -19.81 26.56 -39.54
N GLU A 419 -18.66 26.77 -40.18
CA GLU A 419 -18.46 27.84 -41.18
C GLU A 419 -19.33 27.62 -42.41
N SER A 420 -19.48 26.37 -42.86
CA SER A 420 -20.36 26.06 -43.99
C SER A 420 -21.84 26.39 -43.70
N TYR A 421 -22.28 26.18 -42.45
CA TYR A 421 -23.64 26.54 -42.00
C TYR A 421 -23.86 28.03 -41.76
N GLN A 422 -22.79 28.80 -41.53
CA GLN A 422 -22.90 30.25 -41.38
C GLN A 422 -22.89 30.96 -42.75
N ALA A 423 -22.32 30.31 -43.77
CA ALA A 423 -22.24 30.82 -45.13
C ALA A 423 -23.46 30.46 -46.02
N ALA A 424 -24.21 29.42 -45.65
CA ALA A 424 -25.48 29.02 -46.25
C ALA A 424 -26.65 29.77 -45.61
#